data_AF-A0A917MKK7-F1
#
_entry.id   AF-A0A917MKK7-F1
#
_cell.length_a   1.000
_cell.length_b   1.000
_cell.length_c   1.000
_cell.angle_alpha   90.00
_cell.angle_beta   90.00
_cell.angle_gamma   90.00
#
_symmetry.space_group_name_H-M   'P 1'
#
loop_
_entity.id
_entity.type
_entity.pdbx_description
1 polymer ?
#
loop_
_entity_poly.entity_id
_entity_poly.type
_entity_poly.pdbx_seq_one_letter_code
_entity_poly.pdbx_strand_id
1 'polypeptide(L)'
;MEDTTGSEERPMTAAALTHAYRAIRCVEPPQAPVRGLLAAQGDRRVLLADIADAAPAMLSGGAGASAAASPQHVLVPLDLVRRPDGHDVELPWCRERLDRLMAARATAGPPLSGGELVTLTVSVLRGTCEAWARGPQDDAGPRGVWWVTEEGRPMFAADREHGEPAEVAARGILGLALEQTSDRVLVRSIEEARAALERPRGLARTLQRLEDALFDACAPQPVQRPHARDAVDAADSAPDVRATASAPPPALLTGLIERFVDAGVAELVRDALDRLRDGARRLLAGRRRAPLVVGGAAAALVLVGGALWPSDAGPAAGDALPASAETGTVGGDRSQPGGAEGGALRDEDPARGDHAERAGEDPVAATGRLLAEVAACAAAGDDSCGRARDVEAEPVAEEALEAASVPRDVHLLDDYGDVAVTRADDPSGERAALLVQLVRLDGRWLLRAVHPLAGADG
;
A
#
# COMPACT_ATOMS: atom_id res chain seq x y z
N MET A 1 31.90 -23.30 -31.81
CA MET A 1 30.44 -23.41 -31.99
C MET A 1 29.86 -23.05 -30.64
N GLU A 2 29.92 -21.75 -30.36
CA GLU A 2 29.40 -21.15 -29.13
C GLU A 2 27.95 -20.79 -29.43
N ASP A 3 27.04 -21.40 -28.68
CA ASP A 3 25.62 -21.14 -28.76
C ASP A 3 25.28 -20.15 -27.64
N THR A 4 25.29 -18.86 -28.01
CA THR A 4 24.88 -17.75 -27.17
C THR A 4 23.35 -17.74 -27.10
N THR A 5 22.79 -18.40 -26.09
CA THR A 5 21.37 -18.23 -25.75
C THR A 5 21.22 -16.87 -25.08
N GLY A 6 20.88 -15.87 -25.88
CA GLY A 6 20.38 -14.59 -25.38
C GLY A 6 19.12 -14.84 -24.56
N SER A 7 19.19 -14.54 -23.25
CA SER A 7 17.99 -14.26 -22.47
C SER A 7 17.39 -12.99 -23.06
N GLU A 8 16.37 -13.13 -23.91
CA GLU A 8 15.53 -12.01 -24.30
C GLU A 8 14.91 -11.43 -23.01
N GLU A 9 15.32 -10.22 -22.64
CA GLU A 9 14.62 -9.40 -21.64
C GLU A 9 13.18 -9.20 -22.13
N ARG A 10 12.28 -10.03 -21.63
CA ARG A 10 10.87 -9.98 -21.98
C ARG A 10 10.30 -8.69 -21.39
N PRO A 11 9.65 -7.82 -22.18
CA PRO A 11 9.15 -6.54 -21.69
C PRO A 11 8.12 -6.78 -20.57
N MET A 12 8.46 -6.34 -19.35
CA MET A 12 7.68 -6.52 -18.11
C MET A 12 6.31 -5.81 -18.09
N THR A 13 5.88 -5.23 -19.21
CA THR A 13 4.79 -4.27 -19.31
C THR A 13 3.69 -4.73 -20.28
N ALA A 14 3.50 -6.04 -20.46
CA ALA A 14 2.26 -6.51 -21.06
C ALA A 14 1.10 -6.15 -20.12
N ALA A 15 0.29 -5.17 -20.53
CA ALA A 15 -0.81 -4.66 -19.71
C ALA A 15 -1.74 -5.79 -19.29
N ALA A 16 -2.10 -5.80 -18.01
CA ALA A 16 -3.14 -6.69 -17.49
C ALA A 16 -4.39 -6.56 -18.36
N LEU A 17 -5.06 -7.69 -18.65
CA LEU A 17 -6.29 -7.71 -19.43
C LEU A 17 -7.50 -7.14 -18.68
N THR A 18 -7.26 -6.48 -17.54
CA THR A 18 -8.27 -5.86 -16.69
C THR A 18 -7.83 -4.43 -16.34
N HIS A 19 -8.77 -3.49 -16.31
CA HIS A 19 -8.54 -2.14 -15.79
C HIS A 19 -8.60 -2.08 -14.24
N ALA A 20 -8.53 -3.23 -13.57
CA ALA A 20 -8.68 -3.34 -12.12
C ALA A 20 -7.43 -2.89 -11.35
N TYR A 21 -6.28 -2.82 -12.02
CA TYR A 21 -4.99 -2.52 -11.42
C TYR A 21 -4.42 -1.24 -12.00
N ARG A 22 -3.95 -0.35 -11.13
CA ARG A 22 -3.14 0.82 -11.49
C ARG A 22 -1.68 0.51 -11.15
N ALA A 23 -0.82 0.48 -12.16
CA ALA A 23 0.62 0.27 -11.99
C ALA A 23 1.24 1.42 -11.16
N ILE A 24 2.16 1.09 -10.24
CA ILE A 24 2.94 2.07 -9.47
C ILE A 24 4.40 2.00 -9.90
N ARG A 25 5.10 0.89 -9.60
CA ARG A 25 6.50 0.68 -10.00
C ARG A 25 6.91 -0.78 -9.93
N CYS A 26 8.00 -1.13 -10.61
CA CYS A 26 8.64 -2.42 -10.44
C CYS A 26 9.37 -2.49 -9.08
N VAL A 27 9.33 -3.66 -8.47
CA VAL A 27 9.97 -3.99 -7.20
C VAL A 27 10.62 -5.36 -7.32
N GLU A 28 11.71 -5.57 -6.59
CA GLU A 28 12.44 -6.83 -6.58
C GLU A 28 13.13 -7.04 -5.23
N PRO A 29 13.60 -8.26 -4.93
CA PRO A 29 14.43 -8.49 -3.74
C PRO A 29 15.61 -7.50 -3.71
N PRO A 30 15.93 -6.89 -2.55
CA PRO A 30 15.41 -7.20 -1.22
C PRO A 30 14.21 -6.36 -0.76
N GLN A 31 13.57 -5.59 -1.65
CA GLN A 31 12.43 -4.72 -1.33
C GLN A 31 11.10 -5.50 -1.22
N ALA A 32 11.06 -6.69 -1.80
CA ALA A 32 9.92 -7.59 -1.80
C ALA A 32 10.43 -9.05 -1.82
N PRO A 33 9.62 -10.05 -1.44
CA PRO A 33 10.01 -11.45 -1.52
C PRO A 33 10.20 -11.95 -2.96
N VAL A 34 9.54 -11.31 -3.93
CA VAL A 34 9.56 -11.66 -5.36
C VAL A 34 9.61 -10.41 -6.22
N ARG A 35 10.18 -10.56 -7.42
CA ARG A 35 10.15 -9.52 -8.44
C ARG A 35 8.73 -9.38 -8.99
N GLY A 36 8.28 -8.15 -9.19
CA GLY A 36 6.98 -7.88 -9.77
C GLY A 36 6.67 -6.39 -9.90
N LEU A 37 5.45 -6.09 -10.35
CA LEU A 37 4.88 -4.77 -10.44
C LEU A 37 4.04 -4.48 -9.20
N LEU A 38 4.47 -3.52 -8.38
CA LEU A 38 3.62 -2.95 -7.33
C LEU A 38 2.49 -2.19 -8.01
N ALA A 39 1.25 -2.51 -7.63
CA ALA A 39 0.05 -1.92 -8.18
C ALA A 39 -0.97 -1.57 -7.09
N ALA A 40 -1.85 -0.63 -7.38
CA ALA A 40 -3.04 -0.35 -6.58
C ALA A 40 -4.26 -1.08 -7.16
N GLN A 41 -5.05 -1.69 -6.29
CA GLN A 41 -6.35 -2.30 -6.57
C GLN A 41 -7.38 -1.67 -5.61
N GLY A 42 -8.05 -0.61 -6.05
CA GLY A 42 -8.78 0.27 -5.13
C GLY A 42 -7.83 0.86 -4.07
N ASP A 43 -8.17 0.67 -2.80
CA ASP A 43 -7.38 1.15 -1.66
C ASP A 43 -6.22 0.21 -1.27
N ARG A 44 -6.18 -1.01 -1.82
CA ARG A 44 -5.16 -2.01 -1.48
C ARG A 44 -3.93 -1.87 -2.37
N ARG A 45 -2.74 -2.11 -1.81
CA ARG A 45 -1.53 -2.37 -2.58
C ARG A 45 -1.32 -3.86 -2.75
N VAL A 46 -0.99 -4.25 -3.98
CA VAL A 46 -0.75 -5.65 -4.36
C VAL A 46 0.51 -5.73 -5.21
N LEU A 47 1.14 -6.89 -5.20
CA LEU A 47 2.26 -7.19 -6.08
C LEU A 47 1.77 -8.11 -7.20
N LEU A 48 1.89 -7.66 -8.44
CA LEU A 48 1.64 -8.49 -9.62
C LEU A 48 2.98 -9.08 -10.07
N ALA A 49 3.15 -10.39 -9.92
CA ALA A 49 4.39 -11.07 -10.28
C ALA A 49 4.09 -12.16 -11.31
N ASP A 50 4.97 -12.32 -12.30
CA ASP A 50 4.86 -13.43 -13.24
C ASP A 50 4.81 -14.75 -12.46
N ILE A 51 3.87 -15.63 -12.81
CA ILE A 51 3.67 -16.87 -12.06
C ILE A 51 4.93 -17.74 -12.00
N ALA A 52 5.77 -17.73 -13.04
CA ALA A 52 7.01 -18.49 -13.07
C ALA A 52 8.06 -17.89 -12.12
N ASP A 53 8.17 -16.57 -12.08
CA ASP A 53 9.08 -15.84 -11.20
C ASP A 53 8.65 -15.91 -9.73
N ALA A 54 7.34 -15.95 -9.48
CA ALA A 54 6.77 -16.02 -8.15
C ALA A 54 6.81 -17.43 -7.54
N ALA A 55 6.76 -18.48 -8.38
CA ALA A 55 6.62 -19.86 -7.94
C ALA A 55 7.63 -20.31 -6.88
N PRO A 56 8.93 -19.94 -6.95
CA PRO A 56 9.92 -20.32 -5.93
C PRO A 56 9.65 -19.75 -4.55
N ALA A 57 9.01 -18.57 -4.46
CA ALA A 57 8.73 -17.89 -3.20
C ALA A 57 7.35 -18.20 -2.61
N MET A 58 6.53 -18.95 -3.33
CA MET A 58 5.20 -19.36 -2.90
C MET A 58 5.21 -20.81 -2.42
N LEU A 59 4.51 -21.08 -1.32
CA LEU A 59 4.27 -22.45 -0.90
C LEU A 59 3.09 -23.03 -1.69
N SER A 60 3.43 -23.78 -2.74
CA SER A 60 2.45 -24.53 -3.52
C SER A 60 1.91 -25.69 -2.69
N GLY A 61 0.62 -25.66 -2.35
CA GLY A 61 0.00 -26.74 -1.58
C GLY A 61 0.11 -28.08 -2.31
N GLY A 62 0.61 -29.11 -1.61
CA GLY A 62 0.52 -30.49 -2.09
C GLY A 62 -0.94 -30.94 -2.24
N ALA A 63 -1.18 -31.94 -3.08
CA ALA A 63 -2.51 -32.49 -3.43
C ALA A 63 -3.32 -33.13 -2.27
N GLY A 64 -3.01 -32.79 -1.01
CA GLY A 64 -3.70 -33.24 0.19
C GLY A 64 -3.89 -32.15 1.26
N ALA A 65 -3.50 -30.90 1.01
CA ALA A 65 -3.83 -29.80 1.91
C ALA A 65 -5.36 -29.60 1.88
N SER A 66 -6.03 -29.91 3.00
CA SER A 66 -7.47 -29.72 3.14
C SER A 66 -7.86 -28.30 2.71
N ALA A 67 -8.76 -28.22 1.72
CA ALA A 67 -9.28 -26.98 1.15
C ALA A 67 -10.11 -26.12 2.11
N ALA A 68 -10.11 -26.43 3.42
CA ALA A 68 -11.05 -25.87 4.38
C ALA A 68 -10.76 -24.43 4.80
N ALA A 69 -9.52 -23.93 4.65
CA ALA A 69 -9.20 -22.53 4.92
C ALA A 69 -8.04 -22.02 4.06
N SER A 70 -8.24 -20.85 3.45
CA SER A 70 -7.16 -20.10 2.80
C SER A 70 -6.08 -19.77 3.84
N PRO A 71 -4.80 -19.99 3.52
CA PRO A 71 -3.72 -19.62 4.43
C PRO A 71 -3.70 -18.11 4.64
N GLN A 72 -3.24 -17.68 5.81
CA GLN A 72 -3.24 -16.27 6.19
C GLN A 72 -1.83 -15.74 6.50
N HIS A 73 -0.89 -16.62 6.79
CA HIS A 73 0.44 -16.29 7.30
C HIS A 73 1.57 -16.93 6.48
N VAL A 74 1.25 -17.46 5.31
CA VAL A 74 2.23 -17.84 4.28
C VAL A 74 1.92 -17.10 2.98
N LEU A 75 2.96 -16.76 2.21
CA LEU A 75 2.81 -16.09 0.93
C LEU A 75 2.18 -17.05 -0.08
N VAL A 76 0.97 -16.71 -0.50
CA VAL A 76 0.22 -17.41 -1.56
C VAL A 76 -0.44 -16.39 -2.48
N PRO A 77 -0.77 -16.78 -3.73
CA PRO A 77 -1.61 -15.97 -4.60
C PRO A 77 -2.95 -15.66 -3.95
N LEU A 78 -3.36 -14.39 -4.02
CA LEU A 78 -4.71 -13.92 -3.73
C LEU A 78 -5.63 -14.13 -4.93
N ASP A 79 -5.11 -13.86 -6.13
CA ASP A 79 -5.82 -14.00 -7.40
C ASP A 79 -4.83 -14.28 -8.55
N LEU A 80 -5.36 -14.59 -9.73
CA LEU A 80 -4.63 -14.79 -10.99
C LEU A 80 -5.00 -13.68 -11.98
N VAL A 81 -4.01 -12.90 -12.43
CA VAL A 81 -4.20 -11.84 -13.41
C VAL A 81 -3.76 -12.34 -14.78
N ARG A 82 -4.66 -12.28 -15.77
CA ARG A 82 -4.36 -12.69 -17.13
C ARG A 82 -3.70 -11.55 -17.91
N ARG A 83 -2.64 -11.87 -18.64
CA ARG A 83 -1.98 -11.00 -19.61
C ARG A 83 -2.07 -11.61 -21.01
N PRO A 84 -1.93 -10.82 -22.09
CA PRO A 84 -1.89 -11.35 -23.46
C PRO A 84 -0.80 -12.42 -23.67
N ASP A 85 0.29 -12.33 -22.91
CA ASP A 85 1.53 -13.12 -23.07
C ASP A 85 1.81 -14.08 -21.91
N GLY A 86 0.92 -14.18 -20.92
CA GLY A 86 1.13 -14.97 -19.72
C GLY A 86 0.11 -14.75 -18.61
N HIS A 87 0.51 -15.08 -17.38
CA HIS A 87 -0.28 -14.88 -16.19
C HIS A 87 0.60 -14.31 -15.07
N ASP A 88 0.08 -13.30 -14.39
CA ASP A 88 0.60 -12.88 -13.10
C ASP A 88 -0.22 -13.48 -11.98
N VAL A 89 0.40 -13.60 -10.82
CA VAL A 89 -0.27 -13.81 -9.55
C VAL A 89 -0.40 -12.48 -8.81
N GLU A 90 -1.58 -12.21 -8.27
CA GLU A 90 -1.76 -11.13 -7.30
C GLU A 90 -1.25 -11.62 -5.93
N LEU A 91 -0.27 -10.93 -5.36
CA LEU A 91 0.31 -11.25 -4.07
C LEU A 91 0.10 -10.10 -3.07
N PRO A 92 0.02 -10.40 -1.76
CA PRO A 92 0.11 -9.39 -0.72
C PRO A 92 1.39 -8.56 -0.85
N TRP A 93 1.30 -7.25 -0.61
CA TRP A 93 2.48 -6.38 -0.60
C TRP A 93 3.29 -6.55 0.69
N CYS A 94 4.35 -7.35 0.61
CA CYS A 94 5.32 -7.59 1.68
C CYS A 94 6.49 -6.59 1.58
N ARG A 95 6.38 -5.45 2.26
CA ARG A 95 7.30 -4.31 2.11
C ARG A 95 8.66 -4.49 2.80
N GLU A 96 8.69 -5.21 3.92
CA GLU A 96 9.89 -5.31 4.75
C GLU A 96 10.00 -6.69 5.41
N ARG A 97 11.23 -7.16 5.61
CA ARG A 97 11.51 -8.34 6.43
C ARG A 97 11.28 -8.03 7.91
N LEU A 98 10.69 -8.99 8.61
CA LEU A 98 10.30 -8.81 10.00
C LEU A 98 11.51 -8.62 10.94
N ASP A 99 12.63 -9.28 10.64
CA ASP A 99 13.89 -9.13 11.38
C ASP A 99 14.44 -7.69 11.30
N ARG A 100 14.39 -7.08 10.12
CA ARG A 100 14.80 -5.69 9.90
C ARG A 100 13.90 -4.71 10.63
N LEU A 101 12.58 -4.91 10.57
CA LEU A 101 11.62 -4.07 11.31
C LEU A 101 11.91 -4.10 12.82
N MET A 102 12.17 -5.28 13.37
CA MET A 102 12.45 -5.44 14.80
C MET A 102 13.80 -4.83 15.19
N ALA A 103 14.83 -4.97 14.35
CA ALA A 103 16.13 -4.34 14.57
C ALA A 103 16.03 -2.80 14.54
N ALA A 104 15.27 -2.24 13.59
CA ALA A 104 15.00 -0.80 13.52
C ALA A 104 14.29 -0.30 14.78
N ARG A 105 13.28 -1.04 15.26
CA ARG A 105 12.58 -0.76 16.52
C ARG A 105 13.49 -0.80 17.74
N ALA A 106 14.40 -1.77 17.82
CA ALA A 106 15.36 -1.86 18.91
C ALA A 106 16.37 -0.69 18.94
N THR A 107 16.67 -0.11 17.78
CA THR A 107 17.71 0.92 17.65
C THR A 107 17.16 2.34 17.75
N ALA A 108 16.00 2.61 17.14
CA ALA A 108 15.54 3.97 16.88
C ALA A 108 14.04 4.21 17.10
N GLY A 109 13.29 3.20 17.58
CA GLY A 109 11.84 3.32 17.79
C GLY A 109 11.39 2.85 19.17
N PRO A 110 10.10 3.04 19.52
CA PRO A 110 9.54 2.41 20.70
C PRO A 110 9.52 0.89 20.49
N PRO A 111 9.80 0.09 21.54
CA PRO A 111 9.71 -1.36 21.45
C PRO A 111 8.30 -1.79 21.07
N LEU A 112 8.16 -3.02 20.56
CA LEU A 112 6.84 -3.58 20.26
C LEU A 112 5.97 -3.62 21.51
N SER A 113 4.75 -3.11 21.40
CA SER A 113 3.75 -3.20 22.47
C SER A 113 3.35 -4.67 22.73
N GLY A 114 2.75 -4.92 23.90
CA GLY A 114 2.26 -6.26 24.23
C GLY A 114 1.27 -6.83 23.21
N GLY A 115 0.40 -5.99 22.65
CA GLY A 115 -0.56 -6.40 21.62
C GLY A 115 0.10 -6.72 20.27
N GLU A 116 1.13 -5.97 19.89
CA GLU A 116 1.95 -6.27 18.70
C GLU A 116 2.71 -7.59 18.87
N LEU A 117 3.27 -7.84 20.06
CA LEU A 117 3.97 -9.09 20.38
C LEU A 117 3.04 -10.31 20.34
N VAL A 118 1.79 -10.17 20.81
CA VAL A 118 0.77 -11.22 20.68
C VAL A 118 0.47 -11.50 19.21
N THR A 119 0.19 -10.47 18.40
CA THR A 119 -0.06 -10.64 16.96
C THR A 119 1.12 -11.28 16.25
N LEU A 120 2.34 -10.83 16.54
CA LEU A 120 3.57 -11.37 15.98
C LEU A 120 3.72 -12.85 16.31
N THR A 121 3.60 -13.19 17.60
CA THR A 121 3.80 -14.57 18.07
C THR A 121 2.77 -15.51 17.47
N VAL A 122 1.47 -15.14 17.51
CA VAL A 122 0.40 -15.96 16.94
C VAL A 122 0.58 -16.13 15.42
N SER A 123 0.91 -15.06 14.71
CA SER A 123 1.11 -15.11 13.25
C SER A 123 2.28 -16.02 12.87
N VAL A 124 3.38 -15.97 13.62
CA VAL A 124 4.55 -16.82 13.41
C VAL A 124 4.23 -18.30 13.66
N LEU A 125 3.50 -18.61 14.73
CA LEU A 125 3.08 -19.98 15.03
C LEU A 125 2.12 -20.53 13.96
N ARG A 126 1.09 -19.75 13.60
CA ARG A 126 0.13 -20.11 12.55
C ARG A 126 0.80 -20.30 11.21
N GLY A 127 1.64 -19.35 10.79
CA GLY A 127 2.35 -19.43 9.52
C GLY A 127 3.34 -20.59 9.47
N THR A 128 3.97 -20.96 10.60
CA THR A 128 4.78 -22.19 10.67
C THR A 128 3.93 -23.45 10.43
N CYS A 129 2.76 -23.55 11.08
CA CYS A 129 1.84 -24.66 10.81
C CYS A 129 1.34 -24.68 9.35
N GLU A 130 0.95 -23.53 8.81
CA GLU A 130 0.52 -23.37 7.42
C GLU A 130 1.63 -23.74 6.43
N ALA A 131 2.87 -23.38 6.75
CA ALA A 131 4.04 -23.68 5.94
C ALA A 131 4.32 -25.17 5.90
N TRP A 132 4.26 -25.86 7.04
CA TRP A 132 4.44 -27.31 7.11
C TRP A 132 3.31 -28.09 6.44
N ALA A 133 2.08 -27.56 6.49
CA ALA A 133 0.93 -28.15 5.80
C ALA A 133 1.01 -28.05 4.26
N ARG A 134 1.78 -27.09 3.73
CA ARG A 134 1.85 -26.81 2.28
C ARG A 134 3.22 -27.09 1.66
N GLY A 135 4.27 -27.03 2.46
CA GLY A 135 5.65 -27.19 2.02
C GLY A 135 6.01 -28.63 1.65
N PRO A 136 7.29 -28.84 1.28
CA PRO A 136 7.82 -30.17 1.01
C PRO A 136 7.51 -31.14 2.14
N GLN A 137 7.07 -32.35 1.79
CA GLN A 137 6.77 -33.40 2.76
C GLN A 137 8.01 -34.23 3.14
N ASP A 138 9.20 -33.70 2.86
CA ASP A 138 10.47 -34.29 3.27
C ASP A 138 10.84 -33.89 4.71
N ASP A 139 11.96 -34.43 5.20
CA ASP A 139 12.48 -34.09 6.53
C ASP A 139 13.17 -32.73 6.59
N ALA A 140 13.44 -32.07 5.46
CA ALA A 140 14.05 -30.76 5.42
C ALA A 140 13.01 -29.64 5.67
N GLY A 141 11.74 -29.89 5.34
CA GLY A 141 10.63 -28.98 5.61
C GLY A 141 10.64 -27.70 4.77
N PRO A 142 9.67 -26.81 4.97
CA PRO A 142 9.60 -25.52 4.29
C PRO A 142 10.76 -24.60 4.73
N ARG A 143 11.34 -23.88 3.77
CA ARG A 143 12.40 -22.89 3.97
C ARG A 143 11.98 -21.53 3.46
N GLY A 144 12.40 -20.46 4.13
CA GLY A 144 11.95 -19.12 3.80
C GLY A 144 12.31 -18.04 4.81
N VAL A 145 11.64 -16.90 4.67
CA VAL A 145 11.89 -15.66 5.41
C VAL A 145 10.57 -15.05 5.86
N TRP A 146 10.56 -14.43 7.03
CA TRP A 146 9.41 -13.70 7.56
C TRP A 146 9.40 -12.24 7.07
N TRP A 147 8.26 -11.84 6.51
CA TRP A 147 7.95 -10.50 6.05
C TRP A 147 6.77 -9.94 6.83
N VAL A 148 6.55 -8.64 6.70
CA VAL A 148 5.32 -7.97 7.19
C VAL A 148 4.58 -7.34 6.00
N THR A 149 3.25 -7.54 5.96
CA THR A 149 2.39 -6.88 4.97
C THR A 149 2.17 -5.41 5.34
N GLU A 150 1.53 -4.66 4.44
CA GLU A 150 1.14 -3.28 4.70
C GLU A 150 0.27 -3.13 5.97
N GLU A 151 -0.62 -4.08 6.20
CA GLU A 151 -1.54 -4.10 7.34
C GLU A 151 -0.89 -4.58 8.65
N GLY A 152 0.43 -4.76 8.68
CA GLY A 152 1.14 -5.19 9.89
C GLY A 152 0.97 -6.68 10.19
N ARG A 153 0.69 -7.50 9.17
CA ARG A 153 0.56 -8.97 9.32
C ARG A 153 1.88 -9.66 8.97
N PRO A 154 2.48 -10.43 9.90
CA PRO A 154 3.59 -11.31 9.58
C PRO A 154 3.18 -12.42 8.60
N MET A 155 4.01 -12.63 7.58
CA MET A 155 3.81 -13.61 6.52
C MET A 155 5.13 -14.29 6.16
N PHE A 156 5.11 -15.61 6.04
CA PHE A 156 6.27 -16.41 5.64
C PHE A 156 6.30 -16.57 4.12
N ALA A 157 7.34 -16.04 3.48
CA ALA A 157 7.60 -16.26 2.06
C ALA A 157 8.65 -17.37 1.90
N ALA A 158 8.43 -18.29 0.96
CA ALA A 158 9.39 -19.36 0.71
C ALA A 158 10.69 -18.80 0.11
N ASP A 159 11.79 -19.44 0.43
CA ASP A 159 13.10 -19.19 -0.18
C ASP A 159 13.89 -20.48 0.01
N ARG A 160 13.92 -21.31 -1.03
CA ARG A 160 14.53 -22.64 -0.95
C ARG A 160 16.05 -22.59 -0.96
N GLU A 161 16.63 -21.51 -1.49
CA GLU A 161 18.05 -21.40 -1.75
C GLU A 161 18.76 -20.69 -0.59
N HIS A 162 18.20 -19.57 -0.12
CA HIS A 162 18.81 -18.73 0.92
C HIS A 162 18.00 -18.70 2.23
N GLY A 163 16.82 -19.33 2.27
CA GLY A 163 15.94 -19.34 3.42
C GLY A 163 16.32 -20.36 4.51
N GLU A 164 15.99 -20.00 5.74
CA GLU A 164 16.11 -20.90 6.89
C GLU A 164 14.91 -21.84 6.97
N PRO A 165 15.04 -23.02 7.62
CA PRO A 165 13.88 -23.84 7.96
C PRO A 165 12.84 -23.01 8.73
N ALA A 166 11.55 -23.18 8.41
CA ALA A 166 10.49 -22.30 8.92
C ALA A 166 10.48 -22.20 10.45
N GLU A 167 10.69 -23.32 11.16
CA GLU A 167 10.77 -23.36 12.62
C GLU A 167 12.02 -22.66 13.18
N VAL A 168 13.14 -22.68 12.45
CA VAL A 168 14.37 -21.98 12.83
C VAL A 168 14.16 -20.48 12.67
N ALA A 169 13.65 -20.05 11.51
CA ALA A 169 13.31 -18.65 11.24
C ALA A 169 12.31 -18.11 12.27
N ALA A 170 11.26 -18.89 12.55
CA ALA A 170 10.25 -18.57 13.57
C ALA A 170 10.86 -18.42 14.97
N ARG A 171 11.74 -19.35 15.39
CA ARG A 171 12.46 -19.27 16.67
C ARG A 171 13.38 -18.06 16.75
N GLY A 172 13.98 -17.64 15.63
CA GLY A 172 14.78 -16.43 15.53
C GLY A 172 13.94 -15.20 15.81
N ILE A 173 12.81 -15.06 15.12
CA ILE A 173 11.84 -13.97 15.33
C ILE A 173 11.32 -13.94 16.78
N LEU A 174 10.93 -15.09 17.36
CA LEU A 174 10.49 -15.14 18.76
C LEU A 174 11.64 -14.84 19.75
N GLY A 175 12.88 -15.10 19.37
CA GLY A 175 14.06 -14.66 20.13
C GLY A 175 14.15 -13.14 20.19
N LEU A 176 14.05 -12.47 19.05
CA LEU A 176 14.00 -11.01 18.97
C LEU A 176 12.78 -10.45 19.74
N ALA A 177 11.64 -11.13 19.73
CA ALA A 177 10.43 -10.69 20.42
C ALA A 177 10.60 -10.67 21.95
N LEU A 178 11.37 -11.63 22.50
CA LEU A 178 11.70 -11.66 23.92
C LEU A 178 12.57 -10.49 24.37
N GLU A 179 13.39 -9.94 23.47
CA GLU A 179 14.22 -8.77 23.75
C GLU A 179 13.40 -7.47 23.82
N GLN A 180 12.16 -7.48 23.31
CA GLN A 180 11.28 -6.30 23.22
C GLN A 180 10.35 -6.12 24.43
N THR A 181 10.36 -7.06 25.40
CA THR A 181 9.43 -7.00 26.54
C THR A 181 10.07 -7.45 27.85
N SER A 182 9.63 -6.83 28.95
CA SER A 182 9.94 -7.25 30.32
C SER A 182 8.73 -7.79 31.07
N ASP A 183 7.56 -7.87 30.41
CA ASP A 183 6.35 -8.45 30.99
C ASP A 183 6.52 -9.96 31.15
N ARG A 184 6.58 -10.41 32.40
CA ARG A 184 6.82 -11.83 32.75
C ARG A 184 5.76 -12.78 32.20
N VAL A 185 4.52 -12.33 32.04
CA VAL A 185 3.45 -13.17 31.49
C VAL A 185 3.72 -13.41 30.00
N LEU A 186 3.98 -12.33 29.26
CA LEU A 186 4.30 -12.42 27.83
C LEU A 186 5.61 -13.16 27.58
N VAL A 187 6.67 -12.88 28.34
CA VAL A 187 7.95 -13.61 28.26
C VAL A 187 7.73 -15.11 28.39
N ARG A 188 7.01 -15.55 29.43
CA ARG A 188 6.72 -16.97 29.64
C ARG A 188 5.91 -17.58 28.47
N SER A 189 4.88 -16.89 28.01
CA SER A 189 4.05 -17.38 26.90
C SER A 189 4.83 -17.47 25.59
N ILE A 190 5.71 -16.50 25.30
CA ILE A 190 6.56 -16.49 24.11
C ILE A 190 7.66 -17.57 24.21
N GLU A 191 8.27 -17.78 25.37
CA GLU A 191 9.22 -18.88 25.60
C GLU A 191 8.56 -20.25 25.37
N GLU A 192 7.34 -20.44 25.86
CA GLU A 192 6.59 -21.67 25.65
C GLU A 192 6.26 -21.89 24.15
N ALA A 193 5.82 -20.83 23.47
CA ALA A 193 5.62 -20.84 22.02
C ALA A 193 6.91 -21.19 21.25
N ARG A 194 8.04 -20.60 21.65
CA ARG A 194 9.36 -20.86 21.06
C ARG A 194 9.83 -22.30 21.28
N ALA A 195 9.57 -22.87 22.45
CA ALA A 195 9.87 -24.27 22.74
C ALA A 195 9.01 -25.23 21.90
N ALA A 196 7.73 -24.90 21.67
CA ALA A 196 6.86 -25.73 20.84
C ALA A 196 7.33 -25.87 19.38
N LEU A 197 8.08 -24.88 18.86
CA LEU A 197 8.69 -24.91 17.53
C LEU A 197 9.80 -25.98 17.38
N GLU A 198 10.31 -26.57 18.47
CA GLU A 198 11.26 -27.70 18.39
C GLU A 198 10.65 -28.97 17.78
N ARG A 199 9.31 -29.09 17.84
CA ARG A 199 8.58 -30.21 17.27
C ARG A 199 7.50 -29.67 16.31
N PRO A 200 7.88 -29.17 15.12
CA PRO A 200 6.95 -28.47 14.23
C PRO A 200 5.75 -29.33 13.82
N ARG A 201 5.94 -30.64 13.55
CA ARG A 201 4.83 -31.58 13.27
C ARG A 201 3.87 -31.75 14.45
N GLY A 202 4.31 -31.47 15.68
CA GLY A 202 3.49 -31.50 16.89
C GLY A 202 2.82 -30.16 17.22
N LEU A 203 3.29 -29.05 16.65
CA LEU A 203 2.83 -27.69 16.96
C LEU A 203 1.32 -27.51 16.74
N ALA A 204 0.78 -28.07 15.66
CA ALA A 204 -0.64 -27.96 15.34
C ALA A 204 -1.56 -28.48 16.46
N ARG A 205 -1.11 -29.45 17.26
CA ARG A 205 -1.89 -30.00 18.38
C ARG A 205 -1.88 -29.08 19.61
N THR A 206 -0.85 -28.24 19.74
CA THR A 206 -0.68 -27.34 20.88
C THR A 206 -1.03 -25.89 20.54
N LEU A 207 -1.21 -25.56 19.26
CA LEU A 207 -1.40 -24.20 18.75
C LEU A 207 -2.53 -23.47 19.47
N GLN A 208 -3.73 -24.06 19.53
CA GLN A 208 -4.89 -23.43 20.18
C GLN A 208 -4.59 -23.01 21.62
N ARG A 209 -3.97 -23.91 22.40
CA ARG A 209 -3.62 -23.64 23.81
C ARG A 209 -2.60 -22.50 23.94
N LEU A 210 -1.64 -22.42 23.03
CA LEU A 210 -0.64 -21.36 23.02
C LEU A 210 -1.27 -20.02 22.65
N GLU A 211 -2.18 -20.00 21.67
CA GLU A 211 -2.93 -18.81 21.27
C GLU A 211 -3.82 -18.30 22.41
N ASP A 212 -4.58 -19.18 23.05
CA ASP A 212 -5.43 -18.81 24.19
C ASP A 212 -4.60 -18.14 25.30
N ALA A 213 -3.42 -18.71 25.63
CA ALA A 213 -2.53 -18.14 26.63
C ALA A 213 -1.95 -16.76 26.23
N LEU A 214 -1.76 -16.51 24.93
CA LEU A 214 -1.30 -15.20 24.42
C LEU A 214 -2.43 -14.17 24.43
N PHE A 215 -3.64 -14.56 24.01
CA PHE A 215 -4.82 -13.67 24.01
C PHE A 215 -5.31 -13.34 25.42
N ASP A 216 -5.17 -14.26 26.38
CA ASP A 216 -5.42 -13.99 27.79
C ASP A 216 -4.41 -12.99 28.38
N ALA A 217 -3.18 -12.94 27.84
CA ALA A 217 -2.14 -12.04 28.32
C ALA A 217 -2.29 -10.61 27.79
N CYS A 218 -2.61 -10.44 26.51
CA CYS A 218 -2.81 -9.12 25.91
C CYS A 218 -3.73 -9.18 24.68
N ALA A 219 -4.51 -8.10 24.48
CA ALA A 219 -5.34 -7.97 23.29
C ALA A 219 -4.46 -7.74 22.04
N PRO A 220 -4.68 -8.47 20.93
CA PRO A 220 -3.85 -8.35 19.74
C PRO A 220 -3.97 -6.97 19.09
N GLN A 221 -2.85 -6.44 18.61
CA GLN A 221 -2.75 -5.19 17.84
C GLN A 221 -1.92 -5.43 16.57
N PRO A 222 -2.22 -4.78 15.44
CA PRO A 222 -1.42 -4.95 14.22
C PRO A 222 0.01 -4.46 14.46
N VAL A 223 1.01 -5.17 13.91
CA VAL A 223 2.41 -4.77 14.04
C VAL A 223 2.60 -3.45 13.33
N GLN A 224 2.76 -2.38 14.10
CA GLN A 224 2.91 -1.04 13.55
C GLN A 224 4.33 -0.87 13.02
N ARG A 225 4.49 0.08 12.13
CA ARG A 225 5.81 0.58 11.73
C ARG A 225 6.05 1.90 12.47
N PRO A 226 7.31 2.19 12.88
CA PRO A 226 7.62 3.52 13.38
C PRO A 226 7.22 4.54 12.32
N HIS A 227 6.39 5.51 12.70
CA HIS A 227 6.18 6.68 11.84
C HIS A 227 7.46 7.53 11.92
N ALA A 228 7.96 8.01 10.79
CA ALA A 228 9.19 8.80 10.73
C ALA A 228 9.17 10.07 11.61
N ARG A 229 7.99 10.50 12.10
CA ARG A 229 7.84 11.64 13.04
C ARG A 229 8.38 11.33 14.44
N ASP A 230 8.28 10.10 14.92
CA ASP A 230 8.68 9.75 16.31
C ASP A 230 10.22 9.73 16.49
N ALA A 231 10.98 9.66 15.38
CA ALA A 231 12.44 9.66 15.41
C ALA A 231 13.04 11.07 15.62
N VAL A 232 12.29 12.14 15.31
CA VAL A 232 12.78 13.53 15.42
C VAL A 232 12.80 14.00 16.87
N ASP A 233 11.80 13.61 17.67
CA ASP A 233 11.75 13.93 19.10
C ASP A 233 12.80 13.15 19.92
N ALA A 234 13.22 11.97 19.44
CA ALA A 234 14.27 11.17 20.07
C ALA A 234 15.69 11.64 19.68
N ALA A 235 15.87 12.16 18.47
CA ALA A 235 17.16 12.64 17.97
C ALA A 235 17.64 13.94 18.66
N ASP A 236 16.73 14.73 19.24
CA ASP A 236 17.07 15.96 19.95
C ASP A 236 17.65 15.72 21.36
N SER A 237 17.83 14.45 21.78
CA SER A 237 18.28 14.08 23.13
C SER A 237 19.53 13.18 23.20
N ALA A 238 20.30 12.99 22.13
CA ALA A 238 21.51 12.15 22.16
C ALA A 238 22.82 12.96 21.98
N PRO A 239 23.84 12.78 22.83
CA PRO A 239 25.12 13.48 22.70
C PRO A 239 26.04 12.84 21.64
N ASP A 240 26.72 13.72 20.91
CA ASP A 240 27.63 13.54 19.78
C ASP A 240 28.78 12.54 20.05
N VAL A 241 28.91 11.51 19.21
CA VAL A 241 30.11 10.68 19.10
C VAL A 241 30.49 10.49 17.63
N ARG A 242 31.57 11.17 17.24
CA ARG A 242 32.25 11.03 15.94
C ARG A 242 32.86 9.63 15.74
N ALA A 243 32.63 9.04 14.57
CA ALA A 243 33.52 8.03 13.99
C ALA A 243 33.48 8.07 12.45
N THR A 244 34.65 7.94 11.85
CA THR A 244 34.99 8.19 10.44
C THR A 244 34.94 6.94 9.55
N ALA A 245 34.56 7.18 8.28
CA ALA A 245 34.96 6.53 7.02
C ALA A 245 34.47 5.11 6.68
N SER A 246 33.47 5.02 5.78
CA SER A 246 33.64 4.83 4.32
C SER A 246 32.32 4.28 3.75
N ALA A 247 31.59 5.07 2.95
CA ALA A 247 30.19 4.80 2.58
C ALA A 247 29.99 4.45 1.09
N PRO A 248 29.14 3.46 0.77
CA PRO A 248 28.43 3.36 -0.52
C PRO A 248 27.30 4.43 -0.59
N PRO A 249 26.69 4.72 -1.77
CA PRO A 249 25.88 5.93 -1.98
C PRO A 249 24.63 6.02 -1.08
N PRO A 250 24.13 7.23 -0.78
CA PRO A 250 23.41 7.51 0.46
C PRO A 250 21.93 7.07 0.46
N ALA A 251 21.57 6.37 1.53
CA ALA A 251 20.21 5.99 1.96
C ALA A 251 19.30 7.19 2.35
N LEU A 252 19.71 8.43 2.07
CA LEU A 252 19.00 9.66 2.45
C LEU A 252 17.75 9.91 1.60
N LEU A 253 17.72 9.44 0.34
CA LEU A 253 16.56 9.65 -0.54
C LEU A 253 15.38 8.75 -0.18
N THR A 254 15.64 7.52 0.29
CA THR A 254 14.58 6.59 0.72
C THR A 254 13.82 7.12 1.94
N GLY A 255 14.53 7.71 2.91
CA GLY A 255 13.91 8.26 4.13
C GLY A 255 13.15 9.57 3.92
N LEU A 256 13.50 10.35 2.89
CA LEU A 256 12.75 11.58 2.54
C LEU A 256 11.44 11.25 1.82
N ILE A 257 11.42 10.25 0.94
CA ILE A 257 10.21 9.80 0.24
C ILE A 257 9.20 9.20 1.25
N GLU A 258 9.67 8.54 2.31
CA GLU A 258 8.83 8.01 3.39
C GLU A 258 8.15 9.11 4.25
N ARG A 259 8.72 10.33 4.30
CA ARG A 259 8.24 11.42 5.17
C ARG A 259 6.98 12.13 4.65
N PHE A 260 6.74 12.12 3.34
CA PHE A 260 5.72 12.98 2.70
C PHE A 260 4.39 12.29 2.36
N VAL A 261 4.29 10.97 2.56
CA VAL A 261 3.11 10.18 2.18
C VAL A 261 2.16 9.91 3.36
N ASP A 262 2.65 9.99 4.61
CA ASP A 262 1.89 9.59 5.80
C ASP A 262 0.98 10.70 6.41
N ALA A 263 1.09 11.95 5.95
CA ALA A 263 0.39 13.07 6.61
C ALA A 263 -1.10 13.19 6.26
N GLY A 264 -1.52 12.80 5.04
CA GLY A 264 -2.92 12.92 4.59
C GLY A 264 -3.81 11.72 4.93
N VAL A 265 -3.23 10.53 5.06
CA VAL A 265 -3.98 9.27 5.27
C VAL A 265 -4.34 9.05 6.74
N ALA A 266 -3.52 9.55 7.66
CA ALA A 266 -3.69 9.34 9.10
C ALA A 266 -5.00 9.93 9.65
N GLU A 267 -5.46 11.08 9.14
CA GLU A 267 -6.65 11.74 9.70
C GLU A 267 -7.99 11.22 9.15
N LEU A 268 -8.01 10.57 7.98
CA LEU A 268 -9.21 9.89 7.49
C LEU A 268 -9.47 8.58 8.24
N VAL A 269 -8.42 7.88 8.67
CA VAL A 269 -8.51 6.61 9.41
C VAL A 269 -8.92 6.84 10.86
N ARG A 270 -8.46 7.93 11.47
CA ARG A 270 -8.76 8.26 12.88
C ARG A 270 -10.24 8.59 13.09
N ASP A 271 -10.84 9.31 12.15
CA ASP A 271 -12.26 9.69 12.14
C ASP A 271 -13.21 8.49 11.91
N ALA A 272 -12.75 7.47 11.17
CA ALA A 272 -13.50 6.23 10.97
C ALA A 272 -13.42 5.30 12.18
N LEU A 273 -12.24 5.22 12.82
CA LEU A 273 -12.01 4.40 14.02
C LEU A 273 -12.76 4.94 15.23
N ASP A 274 -12.86 6.25 15.42
CA ASP A 274 -13.60 6.84 16.55
C ASP A 274 -15.12 6.60 16.44
N ARG A 275 -15.68 6.63 15.22
CA ARG A 275 -17.10 6.29 14.98
C ARG A 275 -17.40 4.81 15.24
N LEU A 276 -16.46 3.92 14.92
CA LEU A 276 -16.54 2.48 15.23
C LEU A 276 -16.41 2.21 16.74
N ARG A 277 -15.54 2.95 17.43
CA ARG A 277 -15.29 2.82 18.87
C ARG A 277 -16.47 3.27 19.71
N ASP A 278 -17.15 4.34 19.28
CA ASP A 278 -18.37 4.84 19.93
C ASP A 278 -19.58 3.94 19.68
N GLY A 279 -19.66 3.29 18.52
CA GLY A 279 -20.65 2.25 18.24
C GLY A 279 -20.45 1.00 19.09
N ALA A 280 -19.20 0.53 19.21
CA ALA A 280 -18.85 -0.64 20.01
C ALA A 280 -19.10 -0.43 21.52
N ARG A 281 -18.82 0.76 22.06
CA ARG A 281 -19.09 1.09 23.47
C ARG A 281 -20.58 1.06 23.81
N ARG A 282 -21.46 1.47 22.89
CA ARG A 282 -22.93 1.43 23.10
C ARG A 282 -23.48 0.01 23.07
N LEU A 283 -22.86 -0.89 22.30
CA LEU A 283 -23.25 -2.30 22.22
C LEU A 283 -22.73 -3.13 23.42
N LEU A 284 -21.57 -2.79 23.96
CA LEU A 284 -20.94 -3.51 25.07
C LEU A 284 -21.41 -3.07 26.47
N ALA A 285 -22.12 -1.94 26.57
CA ALA A 285 -22.70 -1.46 27.84
C ALA A 285 -24.00 -2.20 28.27
N GLY A 286 -24.57 -3.05 27.41
CA GLY A 286 -25.83 -3.75 27.67
C GLY A 286 -25.65 -5.17 28.24
N ARG A 287 -25.38 -5.31 29.54
CA ARG A 287 -25.35 -6.62 30.20
C ARG A 287 -26.75 -6.99 30.71
N ARG A 288 -27.16 -8.24 30.40
CA ARG A 288 -28.32 -9.03 30.88
C ARG A 288 -29.57 -9.04 29.99
N ARG A 289 -29.59 -9.97 29.01
CA ARG A 289 -30.61 -11.03 28.81
C ARG A 289 -30.43 -11.72 27.44
N ALA A 290 -30.07 -13.00 27.48
CA ALA A 290 -30.56 -14.16 26.70
C ALA A 290 -30.72 -14.09 25.14
N PRO A 291 -30.65 -15.25 24.46
CA PRO A 291 -30.16 -15.38 23.08
C PRO A 291 -31.29 -15.20 22.04
N LEU A 292 -31.40 -14.01 21.45
CA LEU A 292 -32.28 -13.72 20.31
C LEU A 292 -31.66 -12.67 19.37
N VAL A 293 -30.37 -12.77 19.07
CA VAL A 293 -29.68 -11.78 18.20
C VAL A 293 -29.33 -12.32 16.80
N VAL A 294 -29.48 -13.62 16.55
CA VAL A 294 -29.17 -14.21 15.22
C VAL A 294 -30.22 -13.83 14.16
N GLY A 295 -31.40 -13.34 14.54
CA GLY A 295 -32.44 -12.89 13.59
C GLY A 295 -32.42 -11.40 13.22
N GLY A 296 -31.74 -10.55 14.01
CA GLY A 296 -31.82 -9.09 13.86
C GLY A 296 -30.72 -8.47 12.97
N ALA A 297 -29.54 -9.10 12.91
CA ALA A 297 -28.40 -8.55 12.18
C ALA A 297 -28.56 -8.63 10.65
N ALA A 298 -29.31 -9.62 10.14
CA ALA A 298 -29.57 -9.77 8.71
C ALA A 298 -30.58 -8.72 8.17
N ALA A 299 -31.57 -8.32 8.97
CA ALA A 299 -32.56 -7.32 8.55
C ALA A 299 -31.97 -5.89 8.52
N ALA A 300 -31.03 -5.57 9.42
CA ALA A 300 -30.35 -4.28 9.44
C ALA A 300 -29.37 -4.12 8.26
N LEU A 301 -28.66 -5.19 7.87
CA LEU A 301 -27.76 -5.18 6.70
C LEU A 301 -28.51 -5.02 5.38
N VAL A 302 -29.70 -5.60 5.24
CA VAL A 302 -30.54 -5.45 4.03
C VAL A 302 -31.16 -4.04 3.95
N LEU A 303 -31.54 -3.43 5.07
CA LEU A 303 -32.07 -2.06 5.07
C LEU A 303 -30.99 -1.00 4.84
N VAL A 304 -29.75 -1.21 5.30
CA VAL A 304 -28.62 -0.31 5.03
C VAL A 304 -28.07 -0.49 3.62
N GLY A 305 -28.03 -1.73 3.09
CA GLY A 305 -27.62 -2.00 1.72
C GLY A 305 -28.63 -1.52 0.65
N GLY A 306 -29.94 -1.59 0.95
CA GLY A 306 -30.98 -1.14 0.02
C GLY A 306 -31.17 0.38 -0.03
N ALA A 307 -30.82 1.11 1.04
CA ALA A 307 -30.91 2.57 1.08
C ALA A 307 -29.70 3.28 0.46
N LEU A 308 -28.58 2.56 0.27
CA LEU A 308 -27.35 3.12 -0.31
C LEU A 308 -27.20 2.84 -1.82
N TRP A 309 -28.17 2.18 -2.44
CA TRP A 309 -28.18 1.98 -3.89
C TRP A 309 -28.80 3.21 -4.59
N PRO A 310 -28.02 3.97 -5.40
CA PRO A 310 -28.55 5.13 -6.08
C PRO A 310 -29.59 4.67 -7.11
N SER A 311 -30.84 5.02 -6.83
CA SER A 311 -31.94 4.88 -7.79
C SER A 311 -31.98 6.17 -8.60
N ASP A 312 -31.71 6.10 -9.91
CA ASP A 312 -32.03 7.21 -10.81
C ASP A 312 -33.55 7.43 -10.81
N ALA A 313 -33.99 8.46 -10.09
CA ALA A 313 -35.37 8.91 -10.08
C ALA A 313 -35.42 10.39 -10.45
N GLY A 314 -35.67 10.66 -11.73
CA GLY A 314 -36.23 11.94 -12.19
C GLY A 314 -37.70 12.10 -11.74
N PRO A 315 -38.25 13.32 -11.74
CA PRO A 315 -39.40 13.65 -10.90
C PRO A 315 -40.77 13.30 -11.52
N ALA A 316 -41.61 12.74 -10.64
CA ALA A 316 -43.07 12.87 -10.44
C ALA A 316 -44.04 12.83 -11.64
N ALA A 317 -44.98 11.86 -11.61
CA ALA A 317 -46.42 12.10 -11.38
C ALA A 317 -47.26 10.80 -11.45
N GLY A 318 -48.24 10.69 -10.54
CA GLY A 318 -49.59 10.19 -10.87
C GLY A 318 -49.98 8.77 -10.43
N ASP A 319 -50.79 8.69 -9.38
CA ASP A 319 -51.71 7.57 -9.13
C ASP A 319 -52.63 7.31 -10.34
N ALA A 320 -52.75 6.05 -10.78
CA ALA A 320 -54.01 5.30 -10.91
C ALA A 320 -53.84 3.96 -11.66
N LEU A 321 -54.33 2.90 -11.00
CA LEU A 321 -54.75 1.52 -11.33
C LEU A 321 -54.83 0.98 -12.80
N PRO A 322 -54.89 -0.36 -12.98
CA PRO A 322 -54.40 -1.08 -14.16
C PRO A 322 -55.49 -1.54 -15.14
N ALA A 323 -55.12 -1.77 -16.41
CA ALA A 323 -55.79 -2.72 -17.32
C ALA A 323 -54.93 -3.08 -18.56
N SER A 324 -54.72 -4.38 -18.72
CA SER A 324 -54.77 -5.24 -19.93
C SER A 324 -54.29 -4.78 -21.33
N ALA A 325 -53.53 -5.72 -21.92
CA ALA A 325 -53.67 -6.30 -23.27
C ALA A 325 -52.88 -5.74 -24.48
N GLU A 326 -52.16 -6.70 -25.09
CA GLU A 326 -52.09 -7.03 -26.53
C GLU A 326 -51.26 -6.19 -27.53
N THR A 327 -50.29 -6.90 -28.12
CA THR A 327 -49.93 -7.03 -29.56
C THR A 327 -49.91 -5.81 -30.49
N GLY A 328 -48.81 -5.65 -31.24
CA GLY A 328 -48.83 -4.85 -32.48
C GLY A 328 -47.48 -4.58 -33.12
N THR A 329 -47.19 -5.34 -34.18
CA THR A 329 -46.06 -5.26 -35.12
C THR A 329 -46.17 -4.06 -36.10
N VAL A 330 -45.05 -3.76 -36.80
CA VAL A 330 -44.91 -2.94 -38.03
C VAL A 330 -44.89 -1.43 -37.76
N GLY A 331 -44.04 -0.56 -38.31
CA GLY A 331 -43.06 -0.55 -39.41
C GLY A 331 -42.75 0.95 -39.63
N GLY A 332 -41.49 1.36 -39.71
CA GLY A 332 -40.91 1.86 -40.96
C GLY A 332 -41.44 3.23 -41.39
N ASP A 333 -40.62 4.28 -41.32
CA ASP A 333 -40.15 4.98 -42.53
C ASP A 333 -39.09 6.05 -42.18
N ARG A 334 -38.19 6.23 -43.15
CA ARG A 334 -37.20 7.29 -43.30
C ARG A 334 -37.84 8.66 -43.28
N SER A 335 -37.09 9.65 -42.80
CA SER A 335 -36.88 10.92 -43.53
C SER A 335 -35.66 11.66 -42.96
N GLN A 336 -34.57 11.66 -43.72
CA GLN A 336 -33.61 12.76 -43.72
C GLN A 336 -34.25 13.96 -44.42
N PRO A 337 -33.80 15.17 -44.09
CA PRO A 337 -33.19 15.98 -45.14
C PRO A 337 -31.85 16.54 -44.71
N GLY A 338 -30.92 16.56 -45.67
CA GLY A 338 -29.65 17.24 -45.55
C GLY A 338 -29.72 18.73 -45.88
N GLY A 339 -28.62 19.40 -45.54
CA GLY A 339 -28.14 20.60 -46.20
C GLY A 339 -28.41 21.91 -45.48
N ALA A 340 -27.38 22.46 -44.83
CA ALA A 340 -26.69 23.65 -45.33
C ALA A 340 -25.62 24.13 -44.34
N GLU A 341 -24.43 24.32 -44.87
CA GLU A 341 -23.34 25.07 -44.27
C GLU A 341 -23.78 26.50 -43.94
N GLY A 342 -23.46 26.93 -42.72
CA GLY A 342 -23.60 28.30 -42.25
C GLY A 342 -22.55 28.52 -41.17
N GLY A 343 -21.38 28.99 -41.58
CA GLY A 343 -20.26 29.25 -40.69
C GLY A 343 -20.44 30.49 -39.82
N ALA A 344 -19.58 30.53 -38.80
CA ALA A 344 -19.11 31.69 -38.04
C ALA A 344 -20.06 32.26 -36.97
N LEU A 345 -19.84 31.84 -35.72
CA LEU A 345 -19.00 32.56 -34.75
C LEU A 345 -19.19 31.85 -33.40
N ARG A 346 -18.38 30.82 -33.15
CA ARG A 346 -18.16 30.38 -31.78
C ARG A 346 -17.09 31.29 -31.21
N ASP A 347 -17.51 32.11 -30.27
CA ASP A 347 -16.66 32.78 -29.31
C ASP A 347 -15.91 31.67 -28.56
N GLU A 348 -14.72 31.30 -29.05
CA GLU A 348 -13.83 30.41 -28.33
C GLU A 348 -13.24 31.23 -27.18
N ASP A 349 -13.88 31.09 -26.02
CA ASP A 349 -13.30 31.46 -24.74
C ASP A 349 -11.96 30.71 -24.59
N PRO A 350 -10.81 31.39 -24.68
CA PRO A 350 -9.49 30.74 -24.71
C PRO A 350 -9.17 30.00 -23.42
N ALA A 351 -9.94 30.21 -22.34
CA ALA A 351 -9.79 29.47 -21.09
C ALA A 351 -10.23 27.99 -21.21
N ARG A 352 -11.18 27.65 -22.11
CA ARG A 352 -11.77 26.30 -22.13
C ARG A 352 -10.91 25.24 -22.80
N GLY A 353 -10.09 25.61 -23.77
CA GLY A 353 -9.13 24.69 -24.43
C GLY A 353 -7.98 24.28 -23.50
N ASP A 354 -7.51 25.25 -22.71
CA ASP A 354 -6.39 25.12 -21.80
C ASP A 354 -6.71 24.20 -20.59
N HIS A 355 -7.99 24.07 -20.21
CA HIS A 355 -8.41 23.15 -19.15
C HIS A 355 -8.58 21.70 -19.62
N ALA A 356 -8.95 21.48 -20.90
CA ALA A 356 -9.16 20.14 -21.44
C ALA A 356 -7.84 19.42 -21.78
N GLU A 357 -6.82 20.14 -22.23
CA GLU A 357 -5.47 19.57 -22.49
C GLU A 357 -4.77 19.13 -21.20
N ARG A 358 -5.11 19.72 -20.05
CA ARG A 358 -4.49 19.41 -18.74
C ARG A 358 -5.06 18.20 -18.03
N ALA A 359 -6.21 17.69 -18.47
CA ALA A 359 -6.93 16.59 -17.82
C ALA A 359 -6.25 15.20 -17.96
N GLY A 360 -5.11 15.13 -18.64
CA GLY A 360 -4.29 13.91 -18.78
C GLY A 360 -2.79 14.19 -18.73
N GLU A 361 -2.39 15.34 -18.17
CA GLU A 361 -0.99 15.76 -18.13
C GLU A 361 -0.14 14.77 -17.30
N ASP A 362 1.02 14.40 -17.84
CA ASP A 362 2.07 13.62 -17.19
C ASP A 362 2.65 14.41 -15.99
N PRO A 363 2.79 13.82 -14.79
CA PRO A 363 3.39 14.50 -13.63
C PRO A 363 4.75 15.14 -13.90
N VAL A 364 5.59 14.59 -14.80
CA VAL A 364 6.89 15.20 -15.14
C VAL A 364 6.70 16.55 -15.84
N ALA A 365 5.83 16.60 -16.85
CA ALA A 365 5.49 17.82 -17.57
C ALA A 365 4.80 18.85 -16.64
N ALA A 366 3.90 18.36 -15.78
CA ALA A 366 3.21 19.19 -14.80
C ALA A 366 4.19 19.83 -13.81
N THR A 367 5.17 19.10 -13.29
CA THR A 367 6.19 19.64 -12.37
C THR A 367 6.95 20.81 -13.01
N GLY A 368 7.47 20.64 -14.23
CA GLY A 368 8.22 21.71 -14.91
C GLY A 368 7.39 22.98 -15.09
N ARG A 369 6.13 22.82 -15.52
CA ARG A 369 5.17 23.93 -15.66
C ARG A 369 4.87 24.60 -14.32
N LEU A 370 4.57 23.82 -13.29
CA LEU A 370 4.14 24.34 -11.99
C LEU A 370 5.28 25.03 -11.22
N LEU A 371 6.52 24.55 -11.35
CA LEU A 371 7.70 25.24 -10.80
C LEU A 371 7.89 26.62 -11.45
N ALA A 372 7.76 26.70 -12.78
CA ALA A 372 7.83 27.97 -13.50
C ALA A 372 6.68 28.92 -13.11
N GLU A 373 5.47 28.39 -12.91
CA GLU A 373 4.30 29.17 -12.51
C GLU A 373 4.45 29.72 -11.08
N VAL A 374 4.97 28.93 -10.14
CA VAL A 374 5.25 29.38 -8.77
C VAL A 374 6.37 30.42 -8.73
N ALA A 375 7.43 30.26 -9.52
CA ALA A 375 8.48 31.28 -9.64
C ALA A 375 7.93 32.60 -10.20
N ALA A 376 7.02 32.55 -11.19
CA ALA A 376 6.36 33.73 -11.74
C ALA A 376 5.42 34.41 -10.74
N CYS A 377 4.64 33.64 -9.98
CA CYS A 377 3.81 34.15 -8.88
C CYS A 377 4.65 34.88 -7.82
N ALA A 378 5.76 34.28 -7.39
CA ALA A 378 6.67 34.88 -6.43
C ALA A 378 7.27 36.20 -6.95
N ALA A 379 7.69 36.25 -8.22
CA ALA A 379 8.19 37.49 -8.84
C ALA A 379 7.11 38.60 -8.93
N ALA A 380 5.84 38.23 -8.98
CA ALA A 380 4.70 39.14 -8.97
C ALA A 380 4.20 39.51 -7.56
N GLY A 381 4.76 38.92 -6.51
CA GLY A 381 4.33 39.12 -5.12
C GLY A 381 3.00 38.42 -4.77
N ASP A 382 2.64 37.35 -5.47
CA ASP A 382 1.50 36.49 -5.14
C ASP A 382 1.98 35.24 -4.36
N ASP A 383 1.91 35.31 -3.04
CA ASP A 383 2.32 34.23 -2.14
C ASP A 383 1.40 33.00 -2.20
N SER A 384 0.16 33.18 -2.67
CA SER A 384 -0.86 32.12 -2.69
C SER A 384 -0.71 31.21 -3.90
N CYS A 385 -0.43 31.79 -5.08
CA CYS A 385 -0.32 31.13 -6.36
C CYS A 385 -1.39 30.03 -6.58
N GLY A 386 -2.66 30.34 -6.29
CA GLY A 386 -3.76 29.36 -6.22
C GLY A 386 -4.14 28.64 -7.52
N ARG A 387 -3.47 28.96 -8.64
CA ARG A 387 -3.59 28.21 -9.91
C ARG A 387 -2.56 27.08 -10.03
N ALA A 388 -1.42 27.22 -9.35
CA ALA A 388 -0.35 26.24 -9.35
C ALA A 388 -0.27 25.43 -8.04
N ARG A 389 -0.83 25.96 -6.95
CA ARG A 389 -0.73 25.36 -5.62
C ARG A 389 -2.07 24.89 -5.10
N ASP A 390 -2.04 23.76 -4.41
CA ASP A 390 -3.17 23.27 -3.64
C ASP A 390 -3.46 24.21 -2.45
N VAL A 391 -4.71 24.22 -1.98
CA VAL A 391 -5.16 25.07 -0.86
C VAL A 391 -4.45 24.71 0.45
N GLU A 392 -4.08 23.44 0.63
CA GLU A 392 -3.32 22.99 1.80
C GLU A 392 -1.82 22.81 1.49
N ALA A 393 -1.31 23.45 0.43
CA ALA A 393 0.09 23.38 0.08
C ALA A 393 1.01 23.99 1.15
N GLU A 394 2.11 23.32 1.45
CA GLU A 394 3.11 23.83 2.39
C GLU A 394 3.80 25.08 1.83
N PRO A 395 4.16 26.07 2.67
CA PRO A 395 4.94 27.23 2.24
C PRO A 395 6.22 26.80 1.52
N VAL A 396 6.48 27.40 0.35
CA VAL A 396 7.69 27.12 -0.41
C VAL A 396 8.84 27.92 0.21
N ALA A 397 9.93 27.25 0.57
CA ALA A 397 11.12 27.91 1.09
C ALA A 397 11.75 28.85 0.04
N GLU A 398 12.36 29.95 0.47
CA GLU A 398 13.01 30.92 -0.43
C GLU A 398 14.07 30.26 -1.32
N GLU A 399 14.86 29.36 -0.76
CA GLU A 399 15.85 28.52 -1.47
C GLU A 399 15.21 27.68 -2.59
N ALA A 400 14.00 27.15 -2.34
CA ALA A 400 13.25 26.39 -3.33
C ALA A 400 12.65 27.28 -4.43
N LEU A 401 12.26 28.52 -4.11
CA LEU A 401 11.80 29.51 -5.08
C LEU A 401 12.93 29.97 -6.00
N GLU A 402 14.10 30.29 -5.43
CA GLU A 402 15.31 30.62 -6.19
C GLU A 402 15.70 29.46 -7.10
N ALA A 403 15.64 28.24 -6.58
CA ALA A 403 15.90 27.04 -7.34
C ALA A 403 14.89 26.83 -8.49
N ALA A 404 13.60 27.08 -8.27
CA ALA A 404 12.55 26.93 -9.27
C ALA A 404 12.58 27.98 -10.41
N SER A 405 13.33 29.07 -10.25
CA SER A 405 13.41 30.17 -11.23
C SER A 405 14.17 29.85 -12.51
N VAL A 406 14.83 28.69 -12.58
CA VAL A 406 15.60 28.22 -13.74
C VAL A 406 15.04 26.90 -14.29
N PRO A 407 15.22 26.60 -15.59
CA PRO A 407 14.86 25.30 -16.15
C PRO A 407 15.54 24.14 -15.41
N ARG A 408 14.80 23.05 -15.18
CA ARG A 408 15.25 21.86 -14.45
C ARG A 408 15.02 20.60 -15.25
N ASP A 409 15.90 19.62 -15.07
CA ASP A 409 15.69 18.27 -15.56
C ASP A 409 14.82 17.52 -14.55
N VAL A 410 13.59 17.18 -14.95
CA VAL A 410 12.60 16.58 -14.08
C VAL A 410 12.54 15.07 -14.29
N HIS A 411 12.65 14.34 -13.19
CA HIS A 411 12.57 12.89 -13.12
C HIS A 411 11.39 12.48 -12.23
N LEU A 412 10.53 11.59 -12.71
CA LEU A 412 9.50 10.97 -11.88
C LEU A 412 10.16 10.02 -10.87
N LEU A 413 9.88 10.21 -9.58
CA LEU A 413 10.32 9.29 -8.54
C LEU A 413 9.22 8.27 -8.24
N ASP A 414 7.99 8.75 -8.01
CA ASP A 414 6.82 7.91 -7.81
C ASP A 414 5.56 8.59 -8.36
N ASP A 415 4.61 7.79 -8.87
CA ASP A 415 3.26 8.23 -9.22
C ASP A 415 2.22 7.35 -8.52
N TYR A 416 1.39 7.97 -7.69
CA TYR A 416 0.31 7.35 -6.94
C TYR A 416 -1.06 7.63 -7.58
N GLY A 417 -1.12 8.30 -8.73
CA GLY A 417 -2.32 8.61 -9.53
C GLY A 417 -2.93 9.97 -9.22
N ASP A 418 -3.29 10.18 -7.95
CA ASP A 418 -3.74 11.46 -7.42
C ASP A 418 -2.63 12.22 -6.68
N VAL A 419 -1.48 11.60 -6.47
CA VAL A 419 -0.28 12.22 -5.91
C VAL A 419 0.92 11.76 -6.75
N ALA A 420 1.84 12.65 -7.08
CA ALA A 420 3.10 12.27 -7.71
C ALA A 420 4.27 12.94 -7.01
N VAL A 421 5.41 12.26 -6.98
CA VAL A 421 6.66 12.78 -6.42
C VAL A 421 7.68 12.79 -7.54
N THR A 422 8.27 13.96 -7.79
CA THR A 422 9.28 14.16 -8.82
C THR A 422 10.53 14.77 -8.20
N ARG A 423 11.67 14.55 -8.85
CA ARG A 423 12.94 15.20 -8.57
C ARG A 423 13.26 16.16 -9.71
N ALA A 424 13.60 17.40 -9.41
CA ALA A 424 13.99 18.39 -10.40
C ALA A 424 15.45 18.81 -10.16
N ASP A 425 16.35 18.33 -11.00
CA ASP A 425 17.79 18.57 -10.91
C ASP A 425 18.19 19.84 -11.69
N ASP A 426 19.16 20.58 -11.17
CA ASP A 426 19.78 21.70 -11.88
C ASP A 426 20.80 21.15 -12.89
N PRO A 427 20.66 21.41 -14.21
CA PRO A 427 21.59 20.90 -15.21
C PRO A 427 23.04 21.38 -15.00
N SER A 428 23.22 22.56 -14.40
CA SER A 428 24.54 23.09 -14.03
C SER A 428 25.12 22.49 -12.75
N GLY A 429 24.31 21.83 -11.91
CA GLY A 429 24.70 21.32 -10.61
C GLY A 429 25.09 22.41 -9.60
N GLU A 430 24.81 23.68 -9.88
CA GLU A 430 25.13 24.82 -9.01
C GLU A 430 24.07 25.04 -7.94
N ARG A 431 22.84 24.56 -8.19
CA ARG A 431 21.72 24.67 -7.26
C ARG A 431 21.29 23.31 -6.73
N ALA A 432 20.74 23.32 -5.51
CA ALA A 432 20.11 22.15 -4.90
C ALA A 432 19.06 21.54 -5.84
N ALA A 433 19.02 20.21 -5.90
CA ALA A 433 17.92 19.48 -6.52
C ALA A 433 16.64 19.68 -5.70
N LEU A 434 15.49 19.69 -6.36
CA LEU A 434 14.20 19.84 -5.69
C LEU A 434 13.49 18.50 -5.63
N LEU A 435 12.89 18.20 -4.47
CA LEU A 435 11.88 17.17 -4.32
C LEU A 435 10.50 17.84 -4.39
N VAL A 436 9.67 17.44 -5.33
CA VAL A 436 8.40 18.10 -5.64
C VAL A 436 7.25 17.11 -5.50
N GLN A 437 6.26 17.45 -4.66
CA GLN A 437 5.03 16.71 -4.49
C GLN A 437 3.89 17.40 -5.22
N LEU A 438 3.20 16.64 -6.06
CA LEU A 438 2.01 17.03 -6.80
C LEU A 438 0.79 16.33 -6.21
N VAL A 439 -0.36 16.98 -6.24
CA VAL A 439 -1.68 16.40 -6.01
C VAL A 439 -2.59 16.68 -7.20
N ARG A 440 -3.42 15.71 -7.60
CA ARG A 440 -4.38 15.84 -8.69
C ARG A 440 -5.76 16.15 -8.11
N LEU A 441 -6.20 17.39 -8.28
CA LEU A 441 -7.54 17.85 -7.89
C LEU A 441 -8.32 18.28 -9.13
N ASP A 442 -9.57 17.83 -9.24
CA ASP A 442 -10.44 18.09 -10.40
C ASP A 442 -9.76 17.77 -11.74
N GLY A 443 -8.98 16.68 -11.78
CA GLY A 443 -8.26 16.20 -12.96
C GLY A 443 -6.96 16.96 -13.29
N ARG A 444 -6.58 17.99 -12.52
CA ARG A 444 -5.38 18.81 -12.77
C ARG A 444 -4.33 18.63 -11.69
N TRP A 445 -3.06 18.64 -12.06
CA TRP A 445 -1.96 18.65 -11.10
C TRP A 445 -1.76 20.02 -10.47
N LEU A 446 -1.56 20.02 -9.15
CA LEU A 446 -1.23 21.17 -8.32
C LEU A 446 -0.04 20.80 -7.42
N LEU A 447 0.78 21.79 -7.06
CA LEU A 447 1.86 21.64 -6.11
C LEU A 447 1.31 21.54 -4.69
N ARG A 448 1.69 20.46 -4.00
CA ARG A 448 1.42 20.26 -2.58
C ARG A 448 2.62 20.67 -1.72
N ALA A 449 3.83 20.34 -2.15
CA ALA A 449 5.05 20.67 -1.43
C ALA A 449 6.28 20.72 -2.35
N VAL A 450 7.27 21.54 -1.99
CA VAL A 450 8.57 21.65 -2.68
C VAL A 450 9.66 21.78 -1.63
N HIS A 451 10.64 20.88 -1.69
CA HIS A 451 11.75 20.87 -0.74
C HIS A 451 13.08 20.86 -1.47
N PRO A 452 14.04 21.71 -1.06
CA PRO A 452 15.41 21.57 -1.52
C PRO A 452 16.01 20.31 -0.89
N LEU A 453 16.65 19.49 -1.72
CA LEU A 453 17.50 18.41 -1.26
C LEU A 453 18.85 19.04 -0.90
N ALA A 454 19.30 18.84 0.34
CA ALA A 454 20.60 19.32 0.78
C ALA A 454 21.67 18.92 -0.25
N GLY A 455 22.40 19.90 -0.78
CA GLY A 455 23.52 19.66 -1.67
C GLY A 455 24.55 18.81 -0.95
N ALA A 456 25.17 17.88 -1.65
CA ALA A 456 26.43 17.33 -1.19
C ALA A 456 27.43 18.50 -1.22
N ASP A 457 27.69 19.14 -0.07
CA ASP A 457 28.74 20.14 0.04
C ASP A 457 30.05 19.50 -0.45
N GLY A 458 30.64 20.11 -1.49
CA GLY A 458 31.89 19.67 -2.11
C GLY A 458 33.13 19.93 -1.25
#